data_AF-A0A976E2Q4-F1
#
_entry.id   AF-A0A976E2Q4-F1
#
_cell.length_a   1.000
_cell.length_b   1.000
_cell.length_c   1.000
_cell.angle_alpha   90.00
_cell.angle_beta   90.00
_cell.angle_gamma   90.00
#
_symmetry.space_group_name_H-M   'P 1'
#
loop_
_entity.id
_entity.type
_entity.pdbx_description
1 polymer ?
#
loop_
_entity_poly.entity_id
_entity_poly.type
_entity_poly.pdbx_seq_one_letter_code
_entity_poly.pdbx_strand_id
1 'polypeptide(L)'
;VSTTTGLLIGSAVVFAYAVFGGMKGITYTQVAQYIVLIIAYTIPALFISLNLTGHFLPQLGFIGGYAPTGGDVYFLDKLDQVVTDLGFAAYTADTTNMFNMFLITMSLMIGTAGLPHVIIRFFTVPKVSDARISAGWALVFIALLYTVAPAVGSMARLNITTTFWPGAIDGETFSKPALSIAEIDSNPELVWIRNWEKTGLLKFEDKNGDGMIQYFNEPAALAAANKAVADATKALTDAAADADKAPLEAAVAEATTAREAVLAEVQLGGQSLAAQGIVGNELVTVNNDIMVLANPEIAKLPGWVIALVAAGGLAAALSTAAGLLLAISSAISHDLIKGALRPDISEKGELLAA
;
A
#
# COMPACT_ATOMS: atom_id res chain seq x y z
N VAL A 1 -14.68 0.71 17.32
CA VAL A 1 -15.89 0.82 16.46
C VAL A 1 -15.78 -0.26 15.41
N SER A 2 -16.81 -1.06 15.15
CA SER A 2 -16.74 -2.07 14.08
C SER A 2 -16.62 -1.37 12.71
N THR A 3 -15.95 -2.01 11.73
CA THR A 3 -15.78 -1.47 10.37
C THR A 3 -17.12 -1.07 9.76
N THR A 4 -18.16 -1.86 9.99
CA THR A 4 -19.53 -1.59 9.54
C THR A 4 -20.11 -0.33 10.15
N THR A 5 -19.95 -0.11 11.46
CA THR A 5 -20.44 1.11 12.12
C THR A 5 -19.70 2.35 11.62
N GLY A 6 -18.38 2.25 11.42
CA GLY A 6 -17.59 3.34 10.83
C GLY A 6 -18.06 3.71 9.41
N LEU A 7 -18.29 2.69 8.58
CA LEU A 7 -18.81 2.87 7.22
C LEU A 7 -20.20 3.52 7.22
N LEU A 8 -21.11 3.07 8.08
CA LEU A 8 -22.47 3.64 8.16
C LEU A 8 -22.45 5.11 8.61
N ILE A 9 -21.64 5.45 9.60
CA ILE A 9 -21.48 6.84 10.04
C ILE A 9 -20.89 7.68 8.91
N GLY A 10 -19.83 7.21 8.24
CA GLY A 10 -19.23 7.90 7.10
C GLY A 10 -20.23 8.16 5.98
N SER A 11 -20.98 7.12 5.57
CA SER A 11 -22.03 7.23 4.55
C SER A 11 -23.15 8.20 4.95
N ALA A 12 -23.59 8.18 6.22
CA ALA A 12 -24.61 9.11 6.71
C ALA A 12 -24.13 10.57 6.69
N VAL A 13 -22.87 10.82 7.08
CA VAL A 13 -22.26 12.16 7.02
C VAL A 13 -22.15 12.62 5.58
N VAL A 14 -21.67 11.76 4.66
CA VAL A 14 -21.58 12.08 3.23
C VAL A 14 -22.94 12.43 2.64
N PHE A 15 -23.94 11.61 2.93
CA PHE A 15 -25.31 11.84 2.50
C PHE A 15 -25.84 13.20 3.00
N ALA A 16 -25.69 13.48 4.31
CA ALA A 16 -26.19 14.71 4.89
C ALA A 16 -25.60 15.97 4.22
N TYR A 17 -24.27 16.06 4.10
CA TYR A 17 -23.69 17.27 3.48
C TYR A 17 -23.91 17.34 1.97
N ALA A 18 -24.03 16.20 1.28
CA ALA A 18 -24.33 16.18 -0.15
C ALA A 18 -25.73 16.73 -0.43
N VAL A 19 -26.73 16.31 0.36
CA VAL A 19 -28.13 16.78 0.24
C VAL A 19 -28.26 18.25 0.63
N PHE A 20 -27.63 18.68 1.73
CA PHE A 20 -27.77 20.06 2.21
C PHE A 20 -26.85 21.07 1.49
N GLY A 21 -25.75 20.63 0.91
CA GLY A 21 -24.71 21.52 0.37
C GLY A 21 -25.03 22.15 -1.00
N GLY A 22 -25.83 21.49 -1.84
CA GLY A 22 -26.10 21.92 -3.21
C GLY A 22 -24.82 22.02 -4.10
N MET A 23 -24.99 22.23 -5.41
CA MET A 23 -23.86 22.20 -6.37
C MET A 23 -22.74 23.22 -6.05
N LYS A 24 -23.07 24.38 -5.47
CA LYS A 24 -22.07 25.39 -5.06
C LYS A 24 -21.34 24.99 -3.76
N GLY A 25 -22.04 24.47 -2.76
CA GLY A 25 -21.42 24.05 -1.49
C GLY A 25 -20.44 22.90 -1.68
N ILE A 26 -20.81 21.94 -2.54
CA ILE A 26 -19.95 20.79 -2.91
C ILE A 26 -18.62 21.26 -3.52
N THR A 27 -18.63 22.29 -4.35
CA THR A 27 -17.41 22.78 -4.99
C THR A 27 -16.43 23.32 -3.96
N TYR A 28 -16.90 24.10 -2.98
CA TYR A 28 -16.05 24.64 -1.92
C TYR A 28 -15.56 23.57 -0.95
N THR A 29 -16.39 22.59 -0.59
CA THR A 29 -15.97 21.48 0.28
C THR A 29 -14.93 20.59 -0.40
N GLN A 30 -15.04 20.37 -1.71
CA GLN A 30 -14.03 19.65 -2.49
C GLN A 30 -12.70 20.39 -2.57
N VAL A 31 -12.71 21.72 -2.73
CA VAL A 31 -11.48 22.52 -2.67
C VAL A 31 -10.83 22.39 -1.30
N ALA A 32 -11.60 22.51 -0.22
CA ALA A 32 -11.08 22.35 1.13
C ALA A 32 -10.51 20.94 1.37
N GLN A 33 -11.24 19.89 0.99
CA GLN A 33 -10.78 18.51 1.05
C GLN A 33 -9.50 18.30 0.25
N TYR A 34 -9.42 18.87 -0.95
CA TYR A 34 -8.24 18.77 -1.80
C TYR A 34 -7.01 19.41 -1.17
N ILE A 35 -7.15 20.60 -0.56
CA ILE A 35 -6.05 21.25 0.17
C ILE A 35 -5.61 20.39 1.34
N VAL A 36 -6.55 19.88 2.15
CA VAL A 36 -6.25 18.98 3.27
C VAL A 36 -5.52 17.73 2.77
N LEU A 37 -5.94 17.15 1.66
CA LEU A 37 -5.33 15.97 1.06
C LEU A 37 -3.90 16.22 0.59
N ILE A 38 -3.66 17.30 -0.14
CA ILE A 38 -2.32 17.67 -0.59
C ILE A 38 -1.40 17.85 0.62
N ILE A 39 -1.84 18.57 1.64
CA ILE A 39 -1.05 18.85 2.84
C ILE A 39 -0.77 17.56 3.60
N ALA A 40 -1.80 16.74 3.83
CA ALA A 40 -1.71 15.49 4.55
C ALA A 40 -0.83 14.44 3.86
N TYR A 41 -0.78 14.49 2.53
CA TYR A 41 0.06 13.60 1.75
C TYR A 41 1.50 14.11 1.61
N THR A 42 1.67 15.41 1.38
CA THR A 42 3.00 16.00 1.09
C THR A 42 3.83 16.14 2.36
N ILE A 43 3.27 16.60 3.48
CA ILE A 43 4.05 16.85 4.71
C ILE A 43 4.82 15.60 5.19
N PRO A 44 4.19 14.42 5.38
CA PRO A 44 4.91 13.21 5.76
C PRO A 44 5.96 12.81 4.72
N ALA A 45 5.64 12.96 3.43
CA ALA A 45 6.58 12.66 2.36
C ALA A 45 7.85 13.52 2.45
N LEU A 46 7.72 14.82 2.74
CA LEU A 46 8.87 15.72 2.96
C LEU A 46 9.74 15.22 4.13
N PHE A 47 9.14 14.87 5.26
CA PHE A 47 9.89 14.38 6.43
C PHE A 47 10.57 13.04 6.18
N ILE A 48 9.88 12.09 5.53
CA ILE A 48 10.45 10.78 5.18
C ILE A 48 11.63 10.97 4.23
N SER A 49 11.47 11.82 3.21
CA SER A 49 12.54 12.15 2.27
C SER A 49 13.75 12.77 2.96
N LEU A 50 13.52 13.70 3.89
CA LEU A 50 14.60 14.32 4.67
C LEU A 50 15.35 13.31 5.52
N ASN A 51 14.63 12.42 6.22
CA ASN A 51 15.24 11.42 7.09
C ASN A 51 16.04 10.35 6.32
N LEU A 52 15.57 9.95 5.14
CA LEU A 52 16.20 8.87 4.36
C LEU A 52 17.23 9.36 3.35
N THR A 53 17.04 10.53 2.76
CA THR A 53 17.85 10.99 1.62
C THR A 53 18.51 12.35 1.83
N GLY A 54 18.17 13.06 2.92
CA GLY A 54 18.63 14.43 3.17
C GLY A 54 18.01 15.50 2.28
N HIS A 55 17.22 15.13 1.25
CA HIS A 55 16.53 16.08 0.38
C HIS A 55 15.10 16.37 0.85
N PHE A 56 14.71 17.64 0.81
CA PHE A 56 13.36 18.04 1.20
C PHE A 56 12.29 17.64 0.19
N LEU A 57 12.63 17.59 -1.10
CA LEU A 57 11.71 17.16 -2.16
C LEU A 57 11.80 15.63 -2.34
N PRO A 58 10.71 14.88 -2.09
CA PRO A 58 10.69 13.41 -2.23
C PRO A 58 11.13 12.94 -3.61
N GLN A 59 10.76 13.70 -4.65
CA GLN A 59 11.12 13.39 -6.03
C GLN A 59 12.63 13.41 -6.26
N LEU A 60 13.35 14.28 -5.55
CA LEU A 60 14.81 14.37 -5.62
C LEU A 60 15.49 13.31 -4.74
N GLY A 61 14.75 12.67 -3.83
CA GLY A 61 15.28 11.59 -3.01
C GLY A 61 15.78 10.40 -3.82
N PHE A 62 15.21 10.17 -5.02
CA PHE A 62 15.67 9.11 -5.93
C PHE A 62 17.12 9.26 -6.40
N ILE A 63 17.57 10.51 -6.56
CA ILE A 63 18.95 10.82 -6.99
C ILE A 63 19.86 11.18 -5.80
N GLY A 64 19.31 11.17 -4.59
CA GLY A 64 20.00 11.51 -3.36
C GLY A 64 20.82 10.36 -2.79
N GLY A 65 21.77 10.71 -1.93
CA GLY A 65 22.48 9.74 -1.09
C GLY A 65 21.57 9.20 0.02
N TYR A 66 21.82 7.98 0.48
CA TYR A 66 21.15 7.38 1.60
C TYR A 66 21.75 7.92 2.91
N ALA A 67 20.98 8.77 3.59
CA ALA A 67 21.42 9.55 4.74
C ALA A 67 21.90 8.70 5.94
N PRO A 68 21.29 7.55 6.27
CA PRO A 68 21.77 6.70 7.38
C PRO A 68 23.21 6.20 7.22
N THR A 69 23.69 6.06 5.98
CA THR A 69 25.09 5.70 5.66
C THR A 69 26.00 6.91 5.47
N GLY A 70 25.59 8.11 5.88
CA GLY A 70 26.35 9.35 5.66
C GLY A 70 26.27 9.91 4.24
N GLY A 71 25.47 9.29 3.36
CA GLY A 71 25.27 9.72 1.97
C GLY A 71 26.22 9.09 0.95
N ASP A 72 27.05 8.11 1.34
CA ASP A 72 28.05 7.49 0.47
C ASP A 72 27.44 6.57 -0.61
N VAL A 73 26.26 6.00 -0.34
CA VAL A 73 25.53 5.12 -1.26
C VAL A 73 24.29 5.85 -1.75
N TYR A 74 23.95 5.74 -3.05
CA TYR A 74 22.70 6.30 -3.55
C TYR A 74 21.49 5.54 -3.00
N PHE A 75 20.38 6.26 -2.77
CA PHE A 75 19.16 5.66 -2.23
C PHE A 75 18.63 4.49 -3.10
N LEU A 76 18.64 4.65 -4.43
CA LEU A 76 18.16 3.61 -5.34
C LEU A 76 19.06 2.37 -5.34
N ASP A 77 20.39 2.56 -5.31
CA ASP A 77 21.34 1.45 -5.24
C ASP A 77 21.14 0.66 -3.93
N LYS A 78 20.93 1.38 -2.82
CA LYS A 78 20.65 0.77 -1.53
C LYS A 78 19.33 0.00 -1.54
N LEU A 79 18.29 0.58 -2.12
CA LEU A 79 16.99 -0.07 -2.25
C LEU A 79 17.08 -1.34 -3.10
N ASP A 80 17.76 -1.28 -4.25
CA ASP A 80 17.97 -2.44 -5.11
C ASP A 80 18.73 -3.53 -4.38
N GLN A 81 19.86 -3.20 -3.73
CA GLN A 81 20.65 -4.13 -2.94
C GLN A 81 19.78 -4.89 -1.93
N VAL A 82 19.07 -4.16 -1.06
CA VAL A 82 18.28 -4.76 0.02
C VAL A 82 17.14 -5.61 -0.53
N VAL A 83 16.49 -5.15 -1.60
CA VAL A 83 15.37 -5.87 -2.22
C VAL A 83 15.87 -7.15 -2.92
N THR A 84 17.01 -7.09 -3.62
CA THR A 84 17.60 -8.27 -4.29
C THR A 84 18.18 -9.27 -3.30
N ASP A 85 18.79 -8.81 -2.21
CA ASP A 85 19.33 -9.67 -1.16
C ASP A 85 18.23 -10.55 -0.55
N LEU A 86 17.01 -10.01 -0.46
CA LEU A 86 15.81 -10.70 0.02
C LEU A 86 15.08 -11.51 -1.06
N GLY A 87 15.69 -11.67 -2.24
CA GLY A 87 15.17 -12.50 -3.33
C GLY A 87 14.05 -11.85 -4.16
N PHE A 88 13.75 -10.56 -3.97
CA PHE A 88 12.81 -9.85 -4.84
C PHE A 88 13.54 -9.35 -6.11
N ALA A 89 12.75 -9.07 -7.16
CA ALA A 89 13.28 -8.36 -8.32
C ALA A 89 13.76 -6.95 -7.91
N ALA A 90 14.90 -6.51 -8.46
CA ALA A 90 15.40 -5.15 -8.25
C ALA A 90 14.30 -4.13 -8.52
N TYR A 91 14.23 -3.09 -7.71
CA TYR A 91 13.23 -2.03 -7.83
C TYR A 91 13.36 -1.29 -9.17
N THR A 92 14.58 -1.14 -9.68
CA THR A 92 14.86 -0.51 -10.98
C THR A 92 14.87 -1.49 -12.16
N ALA A 93 14.52 -2.76 -11.95
CA ALA A 93 14.51 -3.77 -13.01
C ALA A 93 13.57 -3.38 -14.16
N ASP A 94 14.03 -3.59 -15.40
CA ASP A 94 13.23 -3.31 -16.58
C ASP A 94 12.03 -4.26 -16.71
N THR A 95 10.97 -3.77 -17.32
CA THR A 95 9.80 -4.58 -17.66
C THR A 95 10.13 -5.51 -18.82
N THR A 96 9.78 -6.78 -18.70
CA THR A 96 10.05 -7.79 -19.73
C THR A 96 9.33 -7.54 -21.05
N ASN A 97 8.31 -6.65 -21.08
CA ASN A 97 7.55 -6.34 -22.29
C ASN A 97 7.16 -4.86 -22.36
N MET A 98 8.00 -4.06 -23.02
CA MET A 98 7.75 -2.62 -23.24
C MET A 98 6.44 -2.33 -23.97
N PHE A 99 5.98 -3.22 -24.85
CA PHE A 99 4.70 -3.04 -25.54
C PHE A 99 3.53 -3.20 -24.56
N ASN A 100 3.60 -4.19 -23.66
CA ASN A 100 2.60 -4.33 -22.61
C ASN A 100 2.59 -3.12 -21.66
N MET A 101 3.77 -2.61 -21.28
CA MET A 101 3.88 -1.39 -20.47
C MET A 101 3.23 -0.17 -21.15
N PHE A 102 3.46 0.00 -22.45
CA PHE A 102 2.82 1.04 -23.25
C PHE A 102 1.30 0.89 -23.26
N LEU A 103 0.78 -0.32 -23.51
CA LEU A 103 -0.66 -0.58 -23.54
C LEU A 103 -1.32 -0.34 -22.17
N ILE A 104 -0.69 -0.78 -21.08
CA ILE A 104 -1.17 -0.55 -19.71
C ILE A 104 -1.19 0.94 -19.39
N THR A 105 -0.13 1.66 -19.77
CA THR A 105 -0.02 3.11 -19.56
C THR A 105 -1.09 3.85 -20.36
N MET A 106 -1.29 3.52 -21.64
CA MET A 106 -2.38 4.09 -22.45
C MET A 106 -3.76 3.80 -21.85
N SER A 107 -3.98 2.55 -21.41
CA SER A 107 -5.25 2.16 -20.77
C SER A 107 -5.52 3.02 -19.53
N LEU A 108 -4.50 3.28 -18.70
CA LEU A 108 -4.61 4.11 -17.50
C LEU A 108 -4.90 5.58 -17.85
N MET A 109 -4.22 6.12 -18.87
CA MET A 109 -4.41 7.52 -19.30
C MET A 109 -5.79 7.75 -19.92
N ILE A 110 -6.25 6.86 -20.80
CA ILE A 110 -7.57 6.97 -21.43
C ILE A 110 -8.67 6.81 -20.37
N GLY A 111 -8.49 5.86 -19.43
CA GLY A 111 -9.45 5.63 -18.35
C GLY A 111 -9.64 6.84 -17.44
N THR A 112 -8.55 7.53 -17.08
CA THR A 112 -8.62 8.73 -16.23
C THR A 112 -9.14 9.97 -16.97
N ALA A 113 -8.83 10.12 -18.26
CA ALA A 113 -9.32 11.22 -19.08
C ALA A 113 -10.83 11.15 -19.36
N GLY A 114 -11.40 9.93 -19.44
CA GLY A 114 -12.82 9.70 -19.76
C GLY A 114 -13.78 9.93 -18.60
N LEU A 115 -13.30 10.32 -17.41
CA LEU A 115 -14.13 10.41 -16.21
C LEU A 115 -15.13 11.58 -16.32
N PRO A 116 -16.46 11.31 -16.35
CA PRO A 116 -17.47 12.35 -16.58
C PRO A 116 -17.40 13.47 -15.53
N HIS A 117 -17.04 13.13 -14.28
CA HIS A 117 -16.97 14.09 -13.17
C HIS A 117 -15.91 15.19 -13.35
N VAL A 118 -14.90 14.98 -14.22
CA VAL A 118 -13.90 15.99 -14.57
C VAL A 118 -14.36 16.81 -15.76
N ILE A 119 -14.85 16.15 -16.81
CA ILE A 119 -15.25 16.79 -18.07
C ILE A 119 -16.39 17.79 -17.85
N ILE A 120 -17.43 17.42 -17.10
CA ILE A 120 -18.59 18.29 -16.87
C ILE A 120 -18.24 19.59 -16.12
N ARG A 121 -17.15 19.60 -15.35
CA ARG A 121 -16.70 20.80 -14.62
C ARG A 121 -16.07 21.85 -15.52
N PHE A 122 -15.46 21.45 -16.64
CA PHE A 122 -14.95 22.43 -17.60
C PHE A 122 -16.09 23.14 -18.35
N PHE A 123 -17.24 22.48 -18.49
CA PHE A 123 -18.43 23.05 -19.15
C PHE A 123 -19.22 24.03 -18.28
N THR A 124 -18.94 24.12 -16.98
CA THR A 124 -19.58 25.11 -16.09
C THR A 124 -18.80 26.43 -16.00
N VAL A 125 -17.63 26.54 -16.62
CA VAL A 125 -16.82 27.77 -16.63
C VAL A 125 -17.31 28.72 -17.74
N PRO A 126 -17.60 30.02 -17.44
CA PRO A 126 -18.18 30.94 -18.42
C PRO A 126 -17.29 31.24 -19.64
N LYS A 127 -15.97 31.05 -19.53
CA LYS A 127 -14.99 31.38 -20.57
C LYS A 127 -14.02 30.22 -20.82
N VAL A 128 -13.78 29.93 -22.10
CA VAL A 128 -12.84 28.88 -22.55
C VAL A 128 -11.38 29.20 -22.17
N SER A 129 -11.01 30.48 -22.08
CA SER A 129 -9.70 30.90 -21.58
C SER A 129 -9.48 30.43 -20.14
N ASP A 130 -10.48 30.65 -19.30
CA ASP A 130 -10.40 30.40 -17.85
C ASP A 130 -10.46 28.90 -17.58
N ALA A 131 -11.22 28.15 -18.40
CA ALA A 131 -11.22 26.69 -18.39
C ALA A 131 -9.83 26.10 -18.70
N ARG A 132 -9.10 26.65 -19.68
CA ARG A 132 -7.74 26.20 -20.02
C ARG A 132 -6.71 26.52 -18.94
N ILE A 133 -6.79 27.70 -18.33
CA ILE A 133 -5.91 28.08 -17.20
C ILE A 133 -6.18 27.17 -16.00
N SER A 134 -7.45 26.90 -15.69
CA SER A 134 -7.84 25.96 -14.64
C SER A 134 -7.31 24.55 -14.90
N ALA A 135 -7.41 24.06 -16.15
CA ALA A 135 -6.83 22.78 -16.55
C ALA A 135 -5.30 22.75 -16.37
N GLY A 136 -4.61 23.85 -16.69
CA GLY A 136 -3.16 23.99 -16.49
C GLY A 136 -2.77 23.86 -15.01
N TRP A 137 -3.47 24.56 -14.11
CA TRP A 137 -3.23 24.42 -12.66
C TRP A 137 -3.55 23.02 -12.14
N ALA A 138 -4.63 22.41 -12.61
CA ALA A 138 -4.95 21.03 -12.26
C ALA A 138 -3.82 20.07 -12.65
N LEU A 139 -3.26 20.22 -13.86
CA LEU A 139 -2.12 19.42 -14.31
C LEU A 139 -0.88 19.61 -13.42
N VAL A 140 -0.60 20.84 -12.98
CA VAL A 140 0.52 21.12 -12.05
C VAL A 140 0.33 20.39 -10.73
N PHE A 141 -0.85 20.45 -10.11
CA PHE A 141 -1.07 19.78 -8.83
C PHE A 141 -1.13 18.25 -8.97
N ILE A 142 -1.66 17.73 -10.08
CA ILE A 142 -1.61 16.30 -10.39
C ILE A 142 -0.16 15.86 -10.52
N ALA A 143 0.67 16.59 -11.29
CA ALA A 143 2.08 16.28 -11.44
C ALA A 143 2.82 16.32 -10.09
N LEU A 144 2.53 17.31 -9.25
CA LEU A 144 3.10 17.40 -7.90
C LEU A 144 2.77 16.15 -7.08
N LEU A 145 1.50 15.71 -7.05
CA LEU A 145 1.11 14.54 -6.26
C LEU A 145 1.63 13.23 -6.86
N TYR A 146 1.46 13.03 -8.16
CA TYR A 146 1.79 11.78 -8.84
C TYR A 146 3.29 11.52 -8.93
N THR A 147 4.12 12.57 -8.88
CA THR A 147 5.58 12.40 -8.81
C THR A 147 6.08 12.06 -7.39
N VAL A 148 5.35 12.48 -6.34
CA VAL A 148 5.67 12.12 -4.96
C VAL A 148 5.29 10.65 -4.66
N ALA A 149 4.25 10.11 -5.31
CA ALA A 149 3.76 8.75 -5.07
C ALA A 149 4.80 7.63 -5.26
N PRO A 150 5.51 7.54 -6.39
CA PRO A 150 6.59 6.57 -6.55
C PRO A 150 7.69 6.73 -5.50
N ALA A 151 8.07 7.98 -5.17
CA ALA A 151 9.13 8.25 -4.20
C ALA A 151 8.75 7.81 -2.78
N VAL A 152 7.53 8.11 -2.34
CA VAL A 152 7.04 7.64 -1.03
C VAL A 152 6.92 6.12 -1.02
N GLY A 153 6.49 5.51 -2.13
CA GLY A 153 6.38 4.05 -2.26
C GLY A 153 7.73 3.34 -2.16
N SER A 154 8.77 3.85 -2.82
CA SER A 154 10.14 3.30 -2.71
C SER A 154 10.70 3.46 -1.31
N MET A 155 10.51 4.64 -0.70
CA MET A 155 10.95 4.92 0.68
C MET A 155 10.22 4.04 1.69
N ALA A 156 8.90 3.86 1.53
CA ALA A 156 8.09 2.95 2.33
C ALA A 156 8.59 1.49 2.23
N ARG A 157 8.90 1.04 1.00
CA ARG A 157 9.44 -0.30 0.77
C ARG A 157 10.79 -0.49 1.45
N LEU A 158 11.68 0.50 1.40
CA LEU A 158 12.94 0.42 2.14
C LEU A 158 12.68 0.37 3.65
N ASN A 159 11.88 1.31 4.17
CA ASN A 159 11.59 1.44 5.60
C ASN A 159 11.02 0.17 6.22
N ILE A 160 10.01 -0.44 5.60
CA ILE A 160 9.44 -1.69 6.13
C ILE A 160 10.46 -2.80 6.11
N THR A 161 11.24 -2.91 5.04
CA THR A 161 12.25 -3.95 4.88
C THR A 161 13.37 -3.80 5.91
N THR A 162 13.90 -2.59 6.09
CA THR A 162 14.91 -2.27 7.11
C THR A 162 14.39 -2.39 8.54
N THR A 163 13.06 -2.38 8.74
CA THR A 163 12.47 -2.62 10.06
C THR A 163 12.55 -4.10 10.43
N PHE A 164 12.24 -4.99 9.49
CA PHE A 164 12.36 -6.43 9.68
C PHE A 164 13.81 -6.94 9.58
N TRP A 165 14.67 -6.21 8.87
CA TRP A 165 16.10 -6.45 8.75
C TRP A 165 16.93 -5.22 9.16
N PRO A 166 17.13 -4.97 10.46
CA PRO A 166 17.84 -3.78 10.96
C PRO A 166 19.28 -3.64 10.45
N GLY A 167 19.93 -4.74 10.04
CA GLY A 167 21.27 -4.71 9.45
C GLY A 167 21.34 -3.96 8.12
N ALA A 168 20.23 -3.92 7.39
CA ALA A 168 20.13 -3.21 6.11
C ALA A 168 20.22 -1.68 6.24
N ILE A 169 20.12 -1.10 7.44
CA ILE A 169 20.16 0.36 7.64
C ILE A 169 21.58 0.92 7.46
N ASP A 170 22.58 0.26 8.00
CA ASP A 170 23.95 0.79 8.11
C ASP A 170 25.00 -0.13 7.48
N GLY A 171 24.61 -1.35 7.07
CA GLY A 171 25.53 -2.32 6.47
C GLY A 171 24.85 -3.29 5.50
N GLU A 172 25.34 -4.52 5.47
CA GLU A 172 24.75 -5.62 4.70
C GLU A 172 23.42 -6.07 5.30
N THR A 173 22.50 -6.53 4.45
CA THR A 173 21.11 -6.87 4.82
C THR A 173 21.02 -7.83 6.02
N PHE A 174 21.90 -8.84 6.06
CA PHE A 174 21.91 -9.89 7.10
C PHE A 174 22.97 -9.68 8.18
N SER A 175 23.57 -8.48 8.27
CA SER A 175 24.62 -8.18 9.26
C SER A 175 24.14 -8.20 10.71
N LYS A 176 22.83 -8.01 10.92
CA LYS A 176 22.14 -8.10 12.22
C LYS A 176 21.00 -9.12 12.09
N PRO A 177 20.58 -9.78 13.18
CA PRO A 177 19.43 -10.67 13.15
C PRO A 177 18.16 -9.92 12.73
N ALA A 178 17.19 -10.67 12.21
CA ALA A 178 15.87 -10.14 11.90
C ALA A 178 15.17 -9.61 13.18
N LEU A 179 14.12 -8.82 12.99
CA LEU A 179 13.38 -8.22 14.10
C LEU A 179 12.76 -9.29 15.01
N SER A 180 13.00 -9.18 16.32
CA SER A 180 12.44 -10.13 17.30
C SER A 180 11.01 -9.76 17.74
N ILE A 181 10.20 -10.76 18.05
CA ILE A 181 8.87 -10.57 18.66
C ILE A 181 8.99 -9.85 20.01
N ALA A 182 10.05 -10.14 20.77
CA ALA A 182 10.32 -9.47 22.05
C ALA A 182 10.56 -7.96 21.88
N GLU A 183 11.26 -7.54 20.82
CA GLU A 183 11.44 -6.13 20.49
C GLU A 183 10.12 -5.49 20.03
N ILE A 184 9.30 -6.19 19.25
CA ILE A 184 7.96 -5.71 18.84
C ILE A 184 7.10 -5.40 20.05
N ASP A 185 7.15 -6.24 21.09
CA ASP A 185 6.31 -6.09 22.28
C ASP A 185 6.89 -5.12 23.33
N SER A 186 8.21 -4.91 23.34
CA SER A 186 8.87 -4.04 24.31
C SER A 186 9.14 -2.62 23.80
N ASN A 187 9.29 -2.41 22.49
CA ASN A 187 9.64 -1.12 21.90
C ASN A 187 8.38 -0.29 21.55
N PRO A 188 8.17 0.88 22.16
CA PRO A 188 7.05 1.77 21.82
C PRO A 188 7.02 2.21 20.36
N GLU A 189 8.16 2.24 19.67
CA GLU A 189 8.26 2.64 18.26
C GLU A 189 7.74 1.57 17.30
N LEU A 190 7.62 0.31 17.75
CA LEU A 190 7.15 -0.83 16.94
C LEU A 190 5.68 -1.18 17.19
N VAL A 191 4.98 -0.40 18.02
CA VAL A 191 3.57 -0.60 18.38
C VAL A 191 2.67 -0.63 17.14
N TRP A 192 3.06 0.05 16.06
CA TRP A 192 2.36 0.02 14.78
C TRP A 192 2.17 -1.42 14.28
N ILE A 193 3.18 -2.29 14.41
CA ILE A 193 3.13 -3.69 13.95
C ILE A 193 1.93 -4.40 14.58
N ARG A 194 1.76 -4.29 15.90
CA ARG A 194 0.62 -4.89 16.63
C ARG A 194 -0.71 -4.21 16.33
N ASN A 195 -0.72 -2.91 16.05
CA ASN A 195 -1.95 -2.20 15.67
C ASN A 195 -2.48 -2.70 14.32
N TRP A 196 -1.58 -2.90 13.36
CA TRP A 196 -1.94 -3.38 12.03
C TRP A 196 -2.12 -4.91 11.97
N GLU A 197 -1.55 -5.65 12.91
CA GLU A 197 -1.87 -7.06 13.12
C GLU A 197 -3.34 -7.25 13.51
N LYS A 198 -3.85 -6.41 14.42
CA LYS A 198 -5.26 -6.42 14.84
C LYS A 198 -6.24 -6.10 13.71
N THR A 199 -5.83 -5.30 12.72
CA THR A 199 -6.66 -5.01 11.55
C THR A 199 -6.66 -6.15 10.53
N GLY A 200 -5.73 -7.10 10.66
CA GLY A 200 -5.52 -8.20 9.72
C GLY A 200 -4.82 -7.80 8.42
N LEU A 201 -4.33 -6.55 8.32
CA LEU A 201 -3.59 -6.04 7.16
C LEU A 201 -2.10 -6.35 7.23
N LEU A 202 -1.61 -6.66 8.43
CA LEU A 202 -0.31 -7.29 8.69
C LEU A 202 -0.56 -8.62 9.40
N LYS A 203 0.15 -9.69 9.03
CA LYS A 203 0.19 -10.93 9.83
C LYS A 203 1.57 -11.52 9.75
N PHE A 204 2.08 -11.99 10.88
CA PHE A 204 3.30 -12.75 10.94
C PHE A 204 3.10 -13.97 11.82
N GLU A 205 3.90 -15.00 11.55
CA GLU A 205 3.92 -16.25 12.28
C GLU A 205 5.37 -16.74 12.34
N ASP A 206 5.87 -16.95 13.56
CA ASP A 206 7.18 -17.55 13.80
C ASP A 206 7.08 -19.05 13.46
N LYS A 207 7.74 -19.44 12.37
CA LYS A 207 7.66 -20.80 11.80
C LYS A 207 8.79 -21.69 12.30
N ASN A 208 9.93 -21.12 12.70
CA ASN A 208 11.10 -21.88 13.18
C ASN A 208 11.22 -21.88 14.71
N GLY A 209 10.42 -21.09 15.42
CA GLY A 209 10.41 -20.98 16.88
C GLY A 209 11.60 -20.22 17.46
N ASP A 210 12.30 -19.42 16.65
CA ASP A 210 13.48 -18.67 17.09
C ASP A 210 13.15 -17.29 17.70
N GLY A 211 11.87 -16.89 17.66
CA GLY A 211 11.38 -15.62 18.18
C GLY A 211 11.71 -14.41 17.30
N MET A 212 12.25 -14.62 16.10
CA MET A 212 12.52 -13.61 15.08
C MET A 212 11.43 -13.66 13.99
N ILE A 213 11.30 -12.58 13.21
CA ILE A 213 10.37 -12.50 12.10
C ILE A 213 11.14 -12.27 10.80
N GLN A 214 11.34 -13.32 10.02
CA GLN A 214 12.12 -13.22 8.77
C GLN A 214 11.22 -12.88 7.57
N TYR A 215 11.48 -11.71 6.96
CA TYR A 215 10.74 -11.23 5.79
C TYR A 215 11.58 -11.37 4.51
N PHE A 216 11.13 -12.17 3.54
CA PHE A 216 11.80 -12.29 2.23
C PHE A 216 10.85 -12.81 1.15
N ASN A 217 11.30 -12.82 -0.10
CA ASN A 217 10.55 -13.42 -1.19
C ASN A 217 10.70 -14.94 -1.18
N GLU A 218 9.73 -15.65 -0.59
CA GLU A 218 9.74 -17.10 -0.52
C GLU A 218 9.66 -17.73 -1.94
N PRO A 219 10.68 -18.49 -2.38
CA PRO A 219 10.65 -19.13 -3.69
C PRO A 219 9.53 -20.17 -3.79
N ALA A 220 8.95 -20.33 -4.98
CA ALA A 220 7.86 -21.26 -5.21
C ALA A 220 8.19 -22.71 -4.80
N ALA A 221 9.45 -23.14 -4.97
CA ALA A 221 9.91 -24.45 -4.54
C ALA A 221 9.84 -24.63 -3.02
N LEU A 222 10.26 -23.61 -2.25
CA LEU A 222 10.20 -23.62 -0.80
C LEU A 222 8.74 -23.55 -0.31
N ALA A 223 7.93 -22.68 -0.90
CA ALA A 223 6.50 -22.59 -0.57
C ALA A 223 5.77 -23.93 -0.80
N ALA A 224 6.09 -24.63 -1.90
CA ALA A 224 5.54 -25.95 -2.19
C ALA A 224 6.01 -27.00 -1.17
N ALA A 225 7.30 -26.99 -0.79
CA ALA A 225 7.84 -27.91 0.19
C ALA A 225 7.24 -27.68 1.60
N ASN A 226 7.13 -26.41 2.02
CA ASN A 226 6.48 -26.02 3.27
C ASN A 226 5.01 -26.45 3.31
N LYS A 227 4.28 -26.26 2.19
CA LYS A 227 2.90 -26.73 2.06
C LYS A 227 2.81 -28.26 2.17
N ALA A 228 3.72 -29.00 1.54
CA ALA A 228 3.74 -30.46 1.61
C ALA A 228 3.95 -30.97 3.06
N VAL A 229 4.87 -30.35 3.80
CA VAL A 229 5.07 -30.64 5.23
C VAL A 229 3.80 -30.32 6.02
N ALA A 230 3.19 -29.14 5.82
CA ALA A 230 1.97 -28.75 6.52
C ALA A 230 0.79 -29.70 6.24
N ASP A 231 0.59 -30.11 4.98
CA ASP A 231 -0.47 -31.04 4.58
C ASP A 231 -0.25 -32.43 5.19
N ALA A 232 1.00 -32.92 5.21
CA ALA A 232 1.35 -34.21 5.82
C ALA A 232 1.17 -34.19 7.35
N THR A 233 1.63 -33.12 8.02
CA THR A 233 1.46 -32.94 9.46
C THR A 233 -0.02 -32.82 9.84
N LYS A 234 -0.81 -32.11 9.04
CA LYS A 234 -2.25 -32.03 9.23
C LYS A 234 -2.91 -33.40 9.08
N ALA A 235 -2.57 -34.18 8.05
CA ALA A 235 -3.10 -35.52 7.87
C ALA A 235 -2.78 -36.45 9.05
N LEU A 236 -1.57 -36.35 9.62
CA LEU A 236 -1.19 -37.08 10.83
C LEU A 236 -1.98 -36.63 12.07
N THR A 237 -2.27 -35.32 12.19
CA THR A 237 -3.01 -34.73 13.31
C THR A 237 -4.50 -35.06 13.26
N ASP A 238 -5.08 -35.05 12.06
CA ASP A 238 -6.50 -35.35 11.80
C ASP A 238 -6.79 -36.86 11.82
N ALA A 239 -5.76 -37.71 11.84
CA ALA A 239 -5.90 -39.16 11.88
C ALA A 239 -6.60 -39.63 13.17
N ALA A 240 -7.52 -40.57 13.03
CA ALA A 240 -8.22 -41.19 14.14
C ALA A 240 -7.22 -41.81 15.14
N ALA A 241 -7.56 -41.83 16.43
CA ALA A 241 -6.66 -42.30 17.48
C ALA A 241 -6.25 -43.78 17.32
N ASP A 242 -7.09 -44.56 16.65
CA ASP A 242 -6.94 -45.99 16.34
C ASP A 242 -6.36 -46.27 14.95
N ALA A 243 -6.10 -45.23 14.14
CA ALA A 243 -5.49 -45.39 12.83
C ALA A 243 -4.01 -45.80 12.93
N ASP A 244 -3.52 -46.59 11.97
CA ASP A 244 -2.09 -46.83 11.81
C ASP A 244 -1.41 -45.54 11.34
N LYS A 245 -0.61 -44.94 12.23
CA LYS A 245 0.08 -43.66 12.01
C LYS A 245 1.45 -43.83 11.34
N ALA A 246 2.01 -45.04 11.29
CA ALA A 246 3.31 -45.29 10.68
C ALA A 246 3.44 -44.76 9.23
N PRO A 247 2.46 -44.93 8.31
CA PRO A 247 2.57 -44.37 6.97
C PRO A 247 2.48 -42.83 6.94
N LEU A 248 1.73 -42.23 7.87
CA LEU A 248 1.59 -40.77 7.97
C LEU A 248 2.85 -40.14 8.57
N GLU A 249 3.47 -40.78 9.56
CA GLU A 249 4.77 -40.38 10.11
C GLU A 249 5.88 -40.48 9.05
N ALA A 250 5.88 -41.55 8.25
CA ALA A 250 6.80 -41.70 7.12
C ALA A 250 6.62 -40.60 6.07
N ALA A 251 5.37 -40.24 5.75
CA ALA A 251 5.07 -39.15 4.81
C ALA A 251 5.53 -37.77 5.34
N VAL A 252 5.39 -37.50 6.64
CA VAL A 252 5.93 -36.29 7.27
C VAL A 252 7.45 -36.26 7.19
N ALA A 253 8.12 -37.38 7.46
CA ALA A 253 9.57 -37.48 7.39
C ALA A 253 10.10 -37.27 5.95
N GLU A 254 9.42 -37.86 4.95
CA GLU A 254 9.75 -37.67 3.54
C GLU A 254 9.59 -36.20 3.11
N ALA A 255 8.45 -35.58 3.43
CA ALA A 255 8.20 -34.17 3.13
C ALA A 255 9.21 -33.23 3.83
N THR A 256 9.59 -33.55 5.07
CA THR A 256 10.57 -32.79 5.85
C THR A 256 11.96 -32.87 5.21
N THR A 257 12.37 -34.08 4.80
CA THR A 257 13.65 -34.31 4.09
C THR A 257 13.68 -33.54 2.76
N ALA A 258 12.58 -33.57 2.00
CA ALA A 258 12.46 -32.82 0.76
C ALA A 258 12.57 -31.30 0.98
N ARG A 259 11.93 -30.78 2.03
CA ARG A 259 12.05 -29.36 2.42
C ARG A 259 13.49 -29.01 2.82
N GLU A 260 14.17 -29.83 3.61
CA GLU A 260 15.56 -29.60 4.02
C GLU A 260 16.51 -29.54 2.82
N ALA A 261 16.29 -30.38 1.80
CA ALA A 261 17.05 -30.31 0.55
C ALA A 261 16.85 -28.96 -0.16
N VAL A 262 15.61 -28.45 -0.23
CA VAL A 262 15.31 -27.13 -0.81
C VAL A 262 15.95 -26.00 0.02
N LEU A 263 15.89 -26.08 1.35
CA LEU A 263 16.49 -25.08 2.25
C LEU A 263 18.02 -25.02 2.14
N ALA A 264 18.67 -26.14 1.80
CA ALA A 264 20.10 -26.19 1.56
C ALA A 264 20.51 -25.60 0.21
N GLU A 265 19.64 -25.70 -0.81
CA GLU A 265 19.87 -25.19 -2.16
C GLU A 265 19.56 -23.69 -2.29
N VAL A 266 18.44 -23.25 -1.73
CA VAL A 266 17.98 -21.86 -1.82
C VAL A 266 18.90 -20.97 -0.99
N GLN A 267 19.45 -19.95 -1.65
CA GLN A 267 20.32 -18.96 -1.03
C GLN A 267 19.62 -17.60 -0.90
N LEU A 268 19.93 -16.91 0.20
CA LEU A 268 19.49 -15.56 0.50
C LEU A 268 20.72 -14.78 0.98
N GLY A 269 21.08 -13.66 0.33
CA GLY A 269 22.32 -12.94 0.66
C GLY A 269 23.62 -13.76 0.58
N GLY A 270 23.66 -14.79 -0.28
CA GLY A 270 24.84 -15.64 -0.46
C GLY A 270 25.02 -16.76 0.59
N GLN A 271 24.09 -16.91 1.54
CA GLN A 271 24.05 -18.06 2.45
C GLN A 271 22.79 -18.89 2.23
N SER A 272 22.85 -20.20 2.44
CA SER A 272 21.65 -21.04 2.34
C SER A 272 20.66 -20.70 3.45
N LEU A 273 19.36 -20.87 3.18
CA LEU A 273 18.32 -20.66 4.19
C LEU A 273 18.53 -21.59 5.39
N ALA A 274 18.96 -22.83 5.14
CA ALA A 274 19.31 -23.79 6.19
C ALA A 274 20.44 -23.27 7.11
N ALA A 275 21.48 -22.62 6.56
CA ALA A 275 22.57 -22.07 7.36
C ALA A 275 22.13 -20.87 8.21
N GLN A 276 21.13 -20.13 7.75
CA GLN A 276 20.54 -18.99 8.46
C GLN A 276 19.43 -19.41 9.44
N GLY A 277 19.04 -20.70 9.48
CA GLY A 277 17.93 -21.18 10.31
C GLY A 277 16.54 -20.76 9.80
N ILE A 278 16.44 -20.22 8.59
CA ILE A 278 15.20 -19.73 8.00
C ILE A 278 14.46 -20.92 7.37
N VAL A 279 13.18 -21.09 7.71
CA VAL A 279 12.36 -22.20 7.18
C VAL A 279 11.32 -21.74 6.15
N GLY A 280 11.04 -20.45 6.05
CA GLY A 280 10.06 -19.85 5.13
C GLY A 280 9.83 -18.38 5.47
N ASN A 281 9.10 -17.64 4.62
CA ASN A 281 8.77 -16.25 4.94
C ASN A 281 7.74 -16.21 6.06
N GLU A 282 8.06 -15.50 7.14
CA GLU A 282 7.27 -15.44 8.37
C GLU A 282 6.32 -14.25 8.39
N LEU A 283 6.51 -13.29 7.49
CA LEU A 283 5.57 -12.19 7.28
C LEU A 283 4.45 -12.64 6.31
N VAL A 284 3.52 -13.44 6.85
CA VAL A 284 2.43 -14.13 6.14
C VAL A 284 1.57 -13.19 5.30
N THR A 285 1.24 -12.02 5.82
CA THR A 285 0.43 -11.02 5.11
C THR A 285 1.04 -9.64 5.27
N VAL A 286 1.33 -9.00 4.13
CA VAL A 286 1.60 -7.56 4.04
C VAL A 286 0.70 -7.00 2.96
N ASN A 287 -0.34 -6.27 3.36
CA ASN A 287 -1.16 -5.56 2.39
C ASN A 287 -0.37 -4.38 1.81
N ASN A 288 -0.34 -4.19 0.48
CA ASN A 288 0.39 -3.09 -0.15
C ASN A 288 0.02 -1.70 0.42
N ASP A 289 -1.24 -1.52 0.85
CA ASP A 289 -1.71 -0.26 1.44
C ASP A 289 -1.02 0.03 2.78
N ILE A 290 -0.67 -1.01 3.56
CA ILE A 290 0.02 -0.84 4.84
C ILE A 290 1.40 -0.23 4.65
N MET A 291 2.09 -0.57 3.55
CA MET A 291 3.46 -0.11 3.31
C MET A 291 3.50 1.41 3.32
N VAL A 292 2.49 2.06 2.73
CA VAL A 292 2.38 3.52 2.67
C VAL A 292 1.72 4.11 3.92
N LEU A 293 0.66 3.48 4.43
CA LEU A 293 -0.12 4.02 5.56
C LEU A 293 0.64 3.94 6.89
N ALA A 294 1.43 2.89 7.11
CA ALA A 294 2.27 2.74 8.30
C ALA A 294 3.61 3.49 8.17
N ASN A 295 3.99 3.94 6.96
CA ASN A 295 5.30 4.56 6.72
C ASN A 295 5.60 5.77 7.64
N PRO A 296 4.65 6.68 7.94
CA PRO A 296 4.89 7.74 8.92
C PRO A 296 5.23 7.22 10.32
N GLU A 297 4.62 6.12 10.75
CA GLU A 297 4.90 5.46 12.04
C GLU A 297 6.28 4.77 11.98
N ILE A 298 6.59 4.06 10.89
CA ILE A 298 7.87 3.39 10.66
C ILE A 298 9.03 4.41 10.65
N ALA A 299 8.82 5.56 10.01
CA ALA A 299 9.78 6.65 9.93
C ALA A 299 9.85 7.49 11.23
N LYS A 300 9.17 7.08 12.30
CA LYS A 300 9.18 7.71 13.62
C LYS A 300 8.78 9.19 13.58
N LEU A 301 7.82 9.52 12.72
CA LEU A 301 7.34 10.90 12.60
C LEU A 301 6.52 11.30 13.83
N PRO A 302 6.49 12.60 14.18
CA PRO A 302 5.68 13.09 15.29
C PRO A 302 4.20 12.69 15.16
N GLY A 303 3.54 12.42 16.28
CA GLY A 303 2.14 11.97 16.32
C GLY A 303 1.15 12.88 15.59
N TRP A 304 1.41 14.19 15.52
CA TRP A 304 0.58 15.13 14.74
C TRP A 304 0.68 14.91 13.23
N VAL A 305 1.84 14.45 12.72
CA VAL A 305 2.02 14.09 11.30
C VAL A 305 1.25 12.81 10.98
N ILE A 306 1.33 11.81 11.86
CA ILE A 306 0.56 10.56 11.73
C ILE A 306 -0.96 10.86 11.74
N ALA A 307 -1.42 11.70 12.67
CA ALA A 307 -2.81 12.12 12.74
C ALA A 307 -3.25 12.88 11.47
N LEU A 308 -2.35 13.69 10.88
CA LEU A 308 -2.60 14.38 9.63
C LEU A 308 -2.80 13.39 8.47
N VAL A 309 -1.99 12.32 8.37
CA VAL A 309 -2.17 11.26 7.36
C VAL A 309 -3.51 10.56 7.53
N ALA A 310 -3.88 10.20 8.76
CA ALA A 310 -5.16 9.58 9.05
C ALA A 310 -6.34 10.49 8.66
N ALA A 311 -6.25 11.79 8.97
CA ALA A 311 -7.25 12.79 8.57
C ALA A 311 -7.32 12.96 7.04
N GLY A 312 -6.18 12.96 6.36
CA GLY A 312 -6.09 12.97 4.90
C GLY A 312 -6.74 11.74 4.27
N GLY A 313 -6.41 10.54 4.73
CA GLY A 313 -7.00 9.29 4.25
C GLY A 313 -8.53 9.29 4.38
N LEU A 314 -9.05 9.77 5.51
CA LEU A 314 -10.49 9.92 5.71
C LEU A 314 -11.08 10.97 4.75
N ALA A 315 -10.44 12.12 4.59
CA ALA A 315 -10.88 13.16 3.66
C ALA A 315 -10.92 12.65 2.19
N ALA A 316 -9.97 11.80 1.79
CA ALA A 316 -9.89 11.22 0.45
C ALA A 316 -11.07 10.28 0.20
N ALA A 317 -11.33 9.38 1.15
CA ALA A 317 -12.42 8.43 1.08
C ALA A 317 -13.77 9.17 0.97
N LEU A 318 -13.99 10.19 1.82
CA LEU A 318 -15.21 10.99 1.80
C LEU A 318 -15.37 11.80 0.51
N SER A 319 -14.27 12.36 -0.02
CA SER A 319 -14.29 13.14 -1.27
C SER A 319 -14.64 12.27 -2.47
N THR A 320 -14.05 11.07 -2.54
CA THR A 320 -14.32 10.08 -3.59
C THR A 320 -15.77 9.61 -3.55
N ALA A 321 -16.27 9.28 -2.36
CA ALA A 321 -17.66 8.87 -2.17
C ALA A 321 -18.65 9.94 -2.65
N ALA A 322 -18.45 11.21 -2.24
CA ALA A 322 -19.31 12.30 -2.70
C ALA A 322 -19.20 12.56 -4.21
N GLY A 323 -17.98 12.54 -4.77
CA GLY A 323 -17.77 12.72 -6.21
C GLY A 323 -18.52 11.67 -7.05
N LEU A 324 -18.44 10.40 -6.64
CA LEU A 324 -19.14 9.30 -7.30
C LEU A 324 -20.66 9.38 -7.13
N LEU A 325 -21.16 9.71 -5.93
CA LEU A 325 -22.58 9.89 -5.69
C LEU A 325 -23.19 10.95 -6.61
N LEU A 326 -22.48 12.06 -6.83
CA LEU A 326 -22.94 13.12 -7.73
C LEU A 326 -22.93 12.70 -9.19
N ALA A 327 -21.90 11.95 -9.60
CA ALA A 327 -21.84 11.42 -10.96
C ALA A 327 -23.00 10.44 -11.22
N ILE A 328 -23.30 9.57 -10.26
CA ILE A 328 -24.42 8.62 -10.34
C ILE A 328 -25.76 9.38 -10.35
N SER A 329 -25.94 10.34 -9.45
CA SER A 329 -27.13 11.19 -9.37
C SER A 329 -27.38 11.94 -10.69
N SER A 330 -26.35 12.54 -11.28
CA SER A 330 -26.44 13.21 -12.58
C SER A 330 -26.75 12.24 -13.72
N ALA A 331 -26.12 11.06 -13.76
CA ALA A 331 -26.39 10.06 -14.79
C ALA A 331 -27.83 9.52 -14.70
N ILE A 332 -28.36 9.34 -13.49
CA ILE A 332 -29.75 8.88 -13.31
C ILE A 332 -30.75 9.99 -13.67
N SER A 333 -30.57 11.19 -13.14
CA SER A 333 -31.53 12.31 -13.33
C SER A 333 -31.52 12.85 -14.77
N HIS A 334 -30.34 13.18 -15.28
CA HIS A 334 -30.19 13.85 -16.56
C HIS A 334 -30.15 12.86 -17.73
N ASP A 335 -29.33 11.80 -17.64
CA ASP A 335 -29.11 10.92 -18.80
C ASP A 335 -30.19 9.83 -18.92
N LEU A 336 -30.56 9.19 -17.81
CA LEU A 336 -31.57 8.12 -17.81
C LEU A 336 -33.00 8.68 -17.77
N ILE A 337 -33.33 9.51 -16.78
CA ILE A 337 -34.71 9.97 -16.60
C ILE A 337 -35.05 11.01 -17.66
N LYS A 338 -34.34 12.14 -17.72
CA LYS A 338 -34.66 13.19 -18.70
C LYS A 338 -34.26 12.79 -20.12
N GLY A 339 -33.12 12.14 -20.31
CA GLY A 339 -32.66 11.72 -21.63
C GLY A 339 -33.47 10.58 -22.26
N ALA A 340 -33.87 9.57 -21.49
CA ALA A 340 -34.46 8.35 -22.04
C ALA A 340 -35.92 8.07 -21.60
N LEU A 341 -36.29 8.26 -20.33
CA LEU A 341 -37.58 7.77 -19.80
C LEU A 341 -38.71 8.81 -19.79
N ARG A 342 -38.40 10.06 -19.42
CA ARG A 342 -39.34 11.19 -19.26
C ARG A 342 -38.70 12.50 -19.72
N PRO A 343 -38.67 12.75 -21.04
CA PRO A 343 -38.07 13.97 -21.62
C PRO A 343 -38.75 15.27 -21.21
N ASP A 344 -40.01 15.19 -20.76
CA ASP A 344 -40.86 16.31 -20.35
C ASP A 344 -40.85 16.58 -18.84
N ILE A 345 -39.95 15.94 -18.08
CA ILE A 345 -39.84 16.17 -16.63
C ILE A 345 -39.46 17.64 -16.34
N SER A 346 -40.22 18.28 -15.45
CA SER A 346 -39.91 19.65 -14.99
C SER A 346 -38.55 19.69 -14.28
N GLU A 347 -37.84 20.82 -14.34
CA GLU A 347 -36.55 21.00 -13.62
C GLU A 347 -36.65 20.68 -12.12
N LYS A 348 -37.79 20.98 -11.48
CA LYS A 348 -38.04 20.63 -10.08
C LYS A 348 -38.19 19.12 -9.87
N GLY A 349 -38.79 18.42 -10.83
CA GLY A 349 -38.92 16.96 -10.80
C GLY A 349 -37.58 16.25 -11.08
N GLU A 350 -36.76 16.82 -11.95
CA GLU A 350 -35.38 16.38 -12.20
C GLU A 350 -34.51 16.54 -10.95
N LEU A 351 -34.59 17.70 -10.29
CA LEU A 351 -33.88 17.97 -9.03
C LEU A 351 -34.30 17.07 -7.87
N LEU A 352 -35.54 16.56 -7.86
CA LEU A 352 -36.01 15.61 -6.85
C LEU A 352 -35.61 14.15 -7.16
N ALA A 353 -35.31 13.87 -8.43
CA ALA A 353 -34.84 12.56 -8.87
C ALA A 353 -33.31 12.41 -8.75
N ALA A 354 -32.59 13.53 -8.80
CA ALA A 354 -31.16 13.65 -8.54
C ALA A 354 -30.84 13.52 -7.04
#